data_AF-A0A0D3IQ71-F1
#
_entry.id   AF-A0A0D3IQ71-F1
#
_cell.length_a   1.000
_cell.length_b   1.000
_cell.length_c   1.000
_cell.angle_alpha   90.00
_cell.angle_beta   90.00
_cell.angle_gamma   90.00
#
_symmetry.space_group_name_H-M   'P 1'
#
loop_
_entity.id
_entity.type
_entity.pdbx_description
1 polymer ?
#
loop_
_entity_poly.entity_id
_entity_poly.type
_entity_poly.pdbx_seq_one_letter_code
_entity_poly.pdbx_strand_id
1 'polypeptide(L)'
;MTSLQPTVDEAHRFIPEYRGECPQAGRYFDSQAAISNGIHALWDRLFGKEAVAALDDHPREAAYFATCSLAMVVALYASRSVLNAVWPDFAKITPRHKQMYVLMNLMKSLLLGAQATSFSWLWYSSKEYGCTLNPLGFNLSCNWSVDAGHHAYLKQISLLYAAVDIVALAVVHKLPLTTKIHHWAVTAWLLWVMTIDFGESPIAQKLMFYGFWSTLAFPVNGFLGLRVTSPGSWWMRPLSRGCFVLYAGCCFCNWSLHLAWGADNAARGVLRWQEVLYLVSLSLLVRDDLILMKWLKNFKPATPEELKKLAARQAQEAAKGAGGQAGRGEAFPVSEGAKKK
;
A
#
# COMPACT_ATOMS: atom_id res chain seq x y z
N MET A 1 37.64 -14.04 2.46
CA MET A 1 37.97 -13.42 1.15
C MET A 1 36.94 -12.35 0.90
N THR A 2 37.42 -11.13 0.70
CA THR A 2 36.69 -9.87 0.63
C THR A 2 35.52 -9.91 -0.35
N SER A 3 34.33 -9.58 0.17
CA SER A 3 33.14 -9.22 -0.57
C SER A 3 33.46 -8.05 -1.51
N LEU A 4 33.61 -8.34 -2.80
CA LEU A 4 33.60 -7.34 -3.86
C LEU A 4 32.13 -7.00 -4.14
N GLN A 5 31.51 -6.21 -3.26
CA GLN A 5 30.37 -5.42 -3.69
C GLN A 5 30.92 -4.32 -4.60
N PRO A 6 30.42 -4.19 -5.84
CA PRO A 6 30.83 -3.10 -6.70
C PRO A 6 30.47 -1.79 -6.01
N THR A 7 31.44 -0.88 -5.97
CA THR A 7 31.17 0.49 -5.49
C THR A 7 30.05 1.12 -6.32
N VAL A 8 29.31 2.07 -5.78
CA VAL A 8 28.26 2.82 -6.50
C VAL A 8 28.78 3.33 -7.86
N ASP A 9 30.08 3.66 -7.94
CA ASP A 9 30.77 4.09 -9.17
C ASP A 9 30.95 2.97 -10.23
N GLU A 10 31.04 1.70 -9.83
CA GLU A 10 31.07 0.55 -10.75
C GLU A 10 29.68 0.16 -11.24
N ALA A 11 28.63 0.34 -10.43
CA ALA A 11 27.25 0.20 -10.89
C ALA A 11 26.91 1.25 -11.98
N HIS A 12 27.50 2.46 -11.90
CA HIS A 12 27.37 3.49 -12.94
C HIS A 12 28.04 3.15 -14.29
N ARG A 13 28.95 2.16 -14.35
CA ARG A 13 29.59 1.74 -15.63
C ARG A 13 28.72 0.86 -16.51
N PHE A 14 27.64 0.26 -16.00
CA PHE A 14 26.70 -0.57 -16.79
C PHE A 14 25.45 0.19 -17.28
N ILE A 15 25.34 1.48 -16.95
CA ILE A 15 24.29 2.43 -17.37
C ILE A 15 24.60 3.24 -18.67
N PRO A 16 25.72 3.07 -19.44
CA PRO A 16 25.95 3.87 -20.65
C PRO A 16 24.91 3.68 -21.76
N GLU A 17 24.35 2.49 -21.93
CA GLU A 17 23.40 2.22 -23.03
C GLU A 17 22.11 3.05 -22.91
N TYR A 18 21.65 3.38 -21.70
CA TYR A 18 20.38 4.09 -21.51
C TYR A 18 20.47 5.59 -21.29
N ARG A 19 21.61 6.13 -20.83
CA ARG A 19 21.81 7.60 -20.81
C ARG A 19 21.85 8.17 -22.24
N GLY A 20 22.24 7.37 -23.23
CA GLY A 20 22.20 7.73 -24.64
C GLY A 20 20.80 7.76 -25.24
N GLU A 21 19.93 6.81 -24.87
CA GLU A 21 18.61 6.63 -25.51
C GLU A 21 17.50 7.53 -24.95
N CYS A 22 17.52 7.89 -23.66
CA CYS A 22 16.53 8.80 -23.09
C CYS A 22 17.11 9.66 -21.94
N PRO A 23 17.66 10.85 -22.25
CA PRO A 23 18.26 11.76 -21.26
C PRO A 23 17.31 12.25 -20.15
N GLN A 24 16.00 12.11 -20.36
CA GLN A 24 14.96 12.46 -19.40
C GLN A 24 14.77 11.36 -18.34
N ALA A 25 14.91 10.08 -18.73
CA ALA A 25 14.89 8.95 -17.81
C ALA A 25 16.09 9.02 -16.86
N GLY A 26 17.29 9.30 -17.37
CA GLY A 26 18.49 9.50 -16.55
C GLY A 26 18.29 10.56 -15.46
N ARG A 27 17.77 11.74 -15.82
CA ARG A 27 17.46 12.81 -14.86
C ARG A 27 16.40 12.43 -13.83
N TYR A 28 15.40 11.64 -14.22
CA TYR A 28 14.41 11.13 -13.29
C TYR A 28 15.03 10.14 -12.30
N PHE A 29 15.86 9.20 -12.77
CA PHE A 29 16.55 8.25 -11.89
C PHE A 29 17.50 8.97 -10.93
N ASP A 30 18.24 9.97 -11.41
CA ASP A 30 19.08 10.81 -10.56
C ASP A 30 18.24 11.54 -9.49
N SER A 31 17.01 11.98 -9.83
CA SER A 31 16.09 12.59 -8.86
C SER A 31 15.54 11.59 -7.83
N GLN A 32 15.27 10.34 -8.21
CA GLN A 32 14.83 9.29 -7.30
C GLN A 32 15.97 8.87 -6.36
N ALA A 33 17.19 8.74 -6.91
CA ALA A 33 18.39 8.52 -6.12
C ALA A 33 18.62 9.68 -5.15
N ALA A 34 18.40 10.94 -5.57
CA ALA A 34 18.49 12.10 -4.69
C ALA A 34 17.46 12.09 -3.55
N ILE A 35 16.22 11.64 -3.80
CA ILE A 35 15.19 11.46 -2.76
C ILE A 35 15.61 10.36 -1.79
N SER A 36 16.05 9.21 -2.30
CA SER A 36 16.54 8.09 -1.48
C SER A 36 17.73 8.53 -0.62
N ASN A 37 18.71 9.22 -1.22
CA ASN A 37 19.85 9.81 -0.53
C ASN A 37 19.43 10.88 0.49
N GLY A 38 18.38 11.66 0.21
CA GLY A 38 17.81 12.63 1.15
C GLY A 38 17.18 11.95 2.37
N ILE A 39 16.49 10.82 2.17
CA ILE A 39 15.96 9.98 3.25
C ILE A 39 17.12 9.38 4.06
N HIS A 40 18.17 8.89 3.39
CA HIS A 40 19.37 8.39 4.07
C HIS A 40 20.10 9.48 4.85
N ALA A 41 20.21 10.70 4.31
CA ALA A 41 20.80 11.84 5.01
C ALA A 41 19.96 12.29 6.21
N LEU A 42 18.63 12.22 6.12
CA LEU A 42 17.73 12.46 7.24
C LEU A 42 17.93 11.40 8.34
N TRP A 43 18.07 10.14 7.95
CA TRP A 43 18.37 9.04 8.85
C TRP A 43 19.71 9.17 9.54
N ASP A 44 20.76 9.48 8.79
CA ASP A 44 22.10 9.78 9.29
C ASP A 44 22.06 10.90 10.34
N ARG A 45 21.18 11.89 10.17
CA ARG A 45 20.96 12.96 11.15
C ARG A 45 20.15 12.52 12.37
N LEU A 46 19.14 11.67 12.19
CA LEU A 46 18.24 11.26 13.27
C LEU A 46 18.88 10.19 14.18
N PHE A 47 19.65 9.28 13.61
CA PHE A 47 20.20 8.12 14.31
C PHE A 47 21.72 8.12 14.41
N GLY A 48 22.39 9.00 13.66
CA GLY A 48 23.85 9.07 13.59
C GLY A 48 24.43 8.16 12.50
N LYS A 49 25.35 8.70 11.69
CA LYS A 49 25.99 7.97 10.57
C LYS A 49 26.62 6.64 10.97
N GLU A 50 27.30 6.60 12.11
CA GLU A 50 27.97 5.39 12.60
C GLU A 50 26.95 4.32 13.04
N ALA A 51 25.83 4.73 13.63
CA ALA A 51 24.76 3.81 13.99
C ALA A 51 24.02 3.28 12.76
N VAL A 52 23.78 4.12 11.75
CA VAL A 52 23.14 3.73 10.48
C VAL A 52 24.06 2.82 9.66
N ALA A 53 25.36 3.12 9.60
CA ALA A 53 26.35 2.30 8.92
C ALA A 53 26.65 0.97 9.64
N ALA A 54 26.40 0.88 10.94
CA ALA A 54 26.50 -0.36 11.72
C ALA A 54 25.29 -1.29 11.59
N LEU A 55 24.22 -0.85 10.90
CA LEU A 55 23.09 -1.71 10.57
C LEU A 55 23.40 -2.44 9.26
N ASP A 56 23.40 -3.77 9.29
CA ASP A 56 23.29 -4.61 8.08
C ASP A 56 22.05 -4.22 7.24
N ASP A 57 21.95 -4.71 6.00
CA ASP A 57 20.85 -4.39 5.09
C ASP A 57 19.45 -4.67 5.69
N HIS A 58 19.31 -5.74 6.46
CA HIS A 58 18.04 -6.11 7.12
C HIS A 58 17.57 -5.12 8.20
N PRO A 59 18.40 -4.72 9.18
CA PRO A 59 17.99 -3.70 10.15
C PRO A 59 17.69 -2.32 9.53
N ARG A 60 18.30 -1.99 8.38
CA ARG A 60 17.97 -0.76 7.63
C ARG A 60 16.56 -0.81 7.02
N GLU A 61 16.19 -1.93 6.40
CA GLU A 61 14.83 -2.15 5.86
C GLU A 61 13.76 -2.14 6.95
N ALA A 62 14.03 -2.79 8.08
CA ALA A 62 13.12 -2.83 9.22
C ALA A 62 12.86 -1.43 9.80
N ALA A 63 13.92 -0.65 10.00
CA ALA A 63 13.75 0.72 10.49
C ALA A 63 13.09 1.63 9.43
N TYR A 64 13.29 1.40 8.12
CA TYR A 64 12.59 2.12 7.05
C TYR A 64 11.09 1.85 7.12
N PHE A 65 10.71 0.59 7.22
CA PHE A 65 9.33 0.17 7.40
C PHE A 65 8.67 0.80 8.64
N ALA A 66 9.37 0.79 9.79
CA ALA A 66 8.89 1.41 11.02
C ALA A 66 8.72 2.93 10.88
N THR A 67 9.69 3.60 10.25
CA THR A 67 9.65 5.05 10.00
C THR A 67 8.50 5.42 9.08
N CYS A 68 8.32 4.72 7.96
CA CYS A 68 7.19 4.94 7.05
C CYS A 68 5.85 4.73 7.77
N SER A 69 5.72 3.65 8.55
CA SER A 69 4.50 3.36 9.31
C SER A 69 4.17 4.49 10.30
N LEU A 70 5.17 4.96 11.07
CA LEU A 70 5.00 6.07 12.00
C LEU A 70 4.64 7.38 11.29
N ALA A 71 5.36 7.71 10.21
CA ALA A 71 5.10 8.90 9.42
C ALA A 71 3.68 8.90 8.85
N MET A 72 3.18 7.74 8.39
CA MET A 72 1.81 7.58 7.93
C MET A 72 0.78 7.80 9.05
N VAL A 73 1.04 7.28 10.26
CA VAL A 73 0.17 7.54 11.42
C VAL A 73 0.10 9.03 11.74
N VAL A 74 1.25 9.71 11.77
CA VAL A 74 1.31 11.17 12.00
C VAL A 74 0.55 11.92 10.89
N ALA A 75 0.81 11.57 9.63
CA ALA A 75 0.13 12.16 8.48
C ALA A 75 -1.39 11.99 8.57
N LEU A 76 -1.89 10.81 8.95
CA LEU A 76 -3.33 10.57 9.13
C LEU A 76 -3.97 11.51 10.15
N TYR A 77 -3.35 11.69 11.31
CA TYR A 77 -3.91 12.56 12.35
C TYR A 77 -3.79 14.04 11.99
N ALA A 78 -2.72 14.45 11.32
CA ALA A 78 -2.58 15.79 10.76
C ALA A 78 -3.64 16.05 9.68
N SER A 79 -3.77 15.16 8.69
CA SER A 79 -4.78 15.25 7.64
C SER A 79 -6.19 15.25 8.20
N ARG A 80 -6.48 14.47 9.25
CA ARG A 80 -7.78 14.53 9.93
C ARG A 80 -8.08 15.93 10.46
N SER A 81 -7.11 16.56 11.10
CA SER A 81 -7.27 17.88 11.70
C SER A 81 -7.52 18.92 10.62
N VAL A 82 -6.76 18.87 9.54
CA VAL A 82 -6.94 19.74 8.36
C VAL A 82 -8.32 19.51 7.72
N LEU A 83 -8.69 18.26 7.42
CA LEU A 83 -9.96 17.95 6.76
C LEU A 83 -11.19 18.29 7.61
N ASN A 84 -11.11 18.18 8.95
CA ASN A 84 -12.18 18.67 9.81
C ASN A 84 -12.36 20.19 9.71
N ALA A 85 -11.29 20.94 9.45
CA ALA A 85 -11.35 22.40 9.31
C ALA A 85 -11.82 22.84 7.91
N VAL A 86 -11.38 22.15 6.85
CA VAL A 86 -11.59 22.62 5.47
C VAL A 86 -12.70 21.89 4.71
N TRP A 87 -13.15 20.72 5.17
CA TRP A 87 -14.15 19.90 4.46
C TRP A 87 -15.37 19.62 5.35
N PRO A 88 -16.44 20.45 5.25
CA PRO A 88 -17.62 20.34 6.11
C PRO A 88 -18.30 18.96 6.09
N ASP A 89 -18.36 18.29 4.93
CA ASP A 89 -19.00 16.98 4.83
C ASP A 89 -18.17 15.88 5.49
N PHE A 90 -16.84 15.98 5.46
CA PHE A 90 -15.96 15.08 6.23
C PHE A 90 -16.10 15.31 7.74
N ALA A 91 -16.20 16.57 8.18
CA ALA A 91 -16.37 16.93 9.58
C ALA A 91 -17.66 16.36 10.19
N LYS A 92 -18.73 16.22 9.40
CA LYS A 92 -20.01 15.62 9.80
C LYS A 92 -19.94 14.09 9.99
N ILE A 93 -18.88 13.42 9.53
CA ILE A 93 -18.78 11.96 9.61
C ILE A 93 -18.60 11.52 11.06
N THR A 94 -19.63 10.88 11.60
CA THR A 94 -19.61 10.21 12.90
C THR A 94 -19.89 8.71 12.76
N PRO A 95 -19.22 7.84 13.55
CA PRO A 95 -18.21 8.13 14.58
C PRO A 95 -16.78 8.26 14.00
N ARG A 96 -15.81 8.65 14.83
CA ARG A 96 -14.38 8.86 14.46
C ARG A 96 -13.78 7.73 13.61
N HIS A 97 -14.11 6.47 13.88
CA HIS A 97 -13.56 5.35 13.12
C HIS A 97 -13.95 5.38 11.62
N LYS A 98 -15.10 5.97 11.26
CA LYS A 98 -15.49 6.17 9.86
C LYS A 98 -14.64 7.26 9.19
N GLN A 99 -14.27 8.32 9.92
CA GLN A 99 -13.32 9.33 9.43
C GLN A 99 -11.96 8.71 9.12
N MET A 100 -11.45 7.86 10.03
CA MET A 100 -10.18 7.16 9.81
C MET A 100 -10.24 6.20 8.62
N TYR A 101 -11.38 5.51 8.43
CA TYR A 101 -11.61 4.69 7.25
C TYR A 101 -11.52 5.52 5.95
N VAL A 102 -12.14 6.71 5.90
CA VAL A 102 -12.06 7.59 4.72
C VAL A 102 -10.62 8.04 4.48
N LEU A 103 -9.95 8.53 5.52
CA LEU A 103 -8.56 9.00 5.41
C LEU A 103 -7.61 7.90 4.94
N MET A 104 -7.71 6.69 5.49
CA MET A 104 -6.86 5.58 5.04
C MET A 104 -7.07 5.25 3.57
N ASN A 105 -8.31 5.23 3.11
CA ASN A 105 -8.64 4.94 1.72
C ASN A 105 -8.12 6.04 0.78
N LEU A 106 -8.28 7.31 1.14
CA LEU A 106 -7.74 8.43 0.36
C LEU A 106 -6.20 8.42 0.34
N MET A 107 -5.57 8.19 1.49
CA MET A 107 -4.11 8.12 1.58
C MET A 107 -3.56 6.94 0.78
N LYS A 108 -4.18 5.75 0.89
CA LYS A 108 -3.82 4.58 0.07
C LYS A 108 -3.97 4.87 -1.41
N SER A 109 -5.07 5.52 -1.82
CA SER A 109 -5.27 5.95 -3.21
C SER A 109 -4.17 6.88 -3.70
N LEU A 110 -3.75 7.86 -2.90
CA LEU A 110 -2.70 8.81 -3.27
C LEU A 110 -1.33 8.13 -3.37
N LEU A 111 -0.97 7.32 -2.37
CA LEU A 111 0.31 6.61 -2.35
C LEU A 111 0.40 5.61 -3.50
N LEU A 112 -0.62 4.76 -3.70
CA LEU A 112 -0.63 3.80 -4.79
C LEU A 112 -0.67 4.49 -6.16
N GLY A 113 -1.38 5.62 -6.29
CA GLY A 113 -1.38 6.42 -7.53
C GLY A 113 -0.01 7.03 -7.83
N ALA A 114 0.69 7.51 -6.80
CA ALA A 114 2.06 8.02 -6.95
C ALA A 114 3.04 6.89 -7.32
N GLN A 115 2.89 5.71 -6.72
CA GLN A 115 3.69 4.53 -7.10
C GLN A 115 3.41 4.12 -8.55
N ALA A 116 2.14 3.98 -8.92
CA ALA A 116 1.69 3.60 -10.27
C ALA A 116 2.21 4.53 -11.37
N THR A 117 2.36 5.82 -11.07
CA THR A 117 2.81 6.85 -12.02
C THR A 117 4.32 7.13 -11.95
N SER A 118 5.04 6.50 -11.03
CA SER A 118 6.49 6.67 -10.94
C SER A 118 7.19 5.98 -12.12
N PHE A 119 8.11 6.69 -12.80
CA PHE A 119 8.82 6.14 -13.96
C PHE A 119 9.65 4.91 -13.58
N SER A 120 10.18 4.84 -12.36
CA SER A 120 10.92 3.66 -11.88
C SER A 120 10.04 2.42 -11.79
N TRP A 121 8.79 2.59 -11.35
CA TRP A 121 7.82 1.50 -11.28
C TRP A 121 7.33 1.07 -12.66
N LEU A 122 7.06 2.05 -13.54
CA LEU A 122 6.74 1.78 -14.94
C LEU A 122 7.90 1.09 -15.67
N TRP A 123 9.14 1.51 -15.42
CA TRP A 123 10.34 0.90 -15.97
C TRP A 123 10.56 -0.53 -15.49
N TYR A 124 10.47 -0.77 -14.18
CA TYR A 124 10.55 -2.13 -13.63
C TYR A 124 9.50 -3.03 -14.29
N SER A 125 8.25 -2.54 -14.35
CA SER A 125 7.18 -3.28 -14.98
C SER A 125 7.51 -3.54 -16.45
N SER A 126 8.03 -2.57 -17.20
CA SER A 126 8.34 -2.72 -18.63
C SER A 126 9.48 -3.70 -18.89
N LYS A 127 10.48 -3.77 -18.00
CA LYS A 127 11.56 -4.78 -18.06
C LYS A 127 11.02 -6.17 -17.76
N GLU A 128 10.27 -6.32 -16.67
CA GLU A 128 9.60 -7.59 -16.34
C GLU A 128 8.64 -8.03 -17.46
N TYR A 129 7.92 -7.09 -18.09
CA TYR A 129 7.04 -7.33 -19.24
C TYR A 129 7.83 -7.71 -20.49
N GLY A 130 8.88 -6.98 -20.84
CA GLY A 130 9.71 -7.29 -22.00
C GLY A 130 10.33 -8.69 -21.87
N CYS A 131 10.72 -9.06 -20.65
CA CYS A 131 11.22 -10.38 -20.30
C CYS A 131 10.12 -11.46 -20.33
N THR A 132 8.97 -11.21 -19.69
CA THR A 132 7.88 -12.20 -19.55
C THR A 132 7.08 -12.39 -20.85
N LEU A 133 6.91 -11.33 -21.63
CA LEU A 133 6.08 -11.28 -22.84
C LEU A 133 6.89 -11.33 -24.14
N ASN A 134 8.20 -11.58 -24.09
CA ASN A 134 9.08 -11.43 -25.26
C ASN A 134 8.48 -12.11 -26.51
N PRO A 135 8.37 -11.35 -27.61
CA PRO A 135 7.12 -10.86 -28.17
C PRO A 135 6.19 -12.04 -28.52
N LEU A 136 5.31 -12.39 -27.58
CA LEU A 136 4.25 -13.40 -27.69
C LEU A 136 4.71 -14.83 -28.05
N GLY A 137 5.92 -15.19 -27.62
CA GLY A 137 6.43 -16.58 -27.50
C GLY A 137 6.95 -16.85 -26.08
N PHE A 138 6.09 -16.60 -25.09
CA PHE A 138 6.34 -16.47 -23.64
C PHE A 138 7.52 -17.27 -23.03
N ASN A 139 8.52 -16.56 -22.53
CA ASN A 139 9.51 -17.08 -21.58
C ASN A 139 9.16 -16.62 -20.16
N LEU A 140 8.22 -17.33 -19.52
CA LEU A 140 7.71 -17.00 -18.19
C LEU A 140 8.77 -17.19 -17.07
N SER A 141 9.93 -17.77 -17.39
CA SER A 141 11.05 -18.04 -16.48
C SER A 141 12.21 -17.04 -16.59
N CYS A 142 12.01 -15.90 -17.25
CA CYS A 142 13.09 -14.96 -17.45
C CYS A 142 13.59 -14.39 -16.12
N ASN A 143 14.88 -14.58 -15.86
CA ASN A 143 15.59 -14.06 -14.72
C ASN A 143 16.42 -12.86 -15.21
N TRP A 144 16.15 -11.66 -14.71
CA TRP A 144 16.90 -10.48 -15.11
C TRP A 144 17.64 -9.87 -13.92
N SER A 145 18.85 -9.37 -14.18
CA SER A 145 19.67 -8.73 -13.17
C SER A 145 19.19 -7.30 -12.95
N VAL A 146 18.80 -6.98 -11.73
CA VAL A 146 18.56 -5.60 -11.30
C VAL A 146 19.89 -5.07 -10.71
N ASP A 147 20.27 -3.82 -10.98
CA ASP A 147 21.41 -3.23 -10.25
C ASP A 147 21.05 -2.97 -8.78
N ALA A 148 22.06 -2.84 -7.93
CA ALA A 148 21.89 -2.71 -6.49
C ALA A 148 21.01 -1.51 -6.08
N GLY A 149 21.09 -0.38 -6.82
CA GLY A 149 20.29 0.81 -6.54
C GLY A 149 18.80 0.58 -6.81
N HIS A 150 18.48 -0.08 -7.93
CA HIS A 150 17.11 -0.43 -8.27
C HIS A 150 16.56 -1.52 -7.34
N HIS A 151 17.35 -2.51 -6.93
CA HIS A 151 16.96 -3.49 -5.91
C HIS A 151 16.50 -2.82 -4.62
N ALA A 152 17.32 -1.91 -4.08
CA ALA A 152 17.00 -1.18 -2.85
C ALA A 152 15.71 -0.36 -3.00
N TYR A 153 15.52 0.31 -4.13
CA TYR A 153 14.29 1.07 -4.42
C TYR A 153 13.04 0.18 -4.43
N LEU A 154 13.09 -0.97 -5.07
CA LEU A 154 11.97 -1.91 -5.17
C LEU A 154 11.57 -2.49 -3.80
N LYS A 155 12.56 -2.72 -2.94
CA LYS A 155 12.32 -3.10 -1.55
C LYS A 155 11.65 -1.96 -0.78
N GLN A 156 12.16 -0.74 -0.90
CA GLN A 156 11.61 0.44 -0.22
C GLN A 156 10.16 0.75 -0.64
N ILE A 157 9.85 0.70 -1.95
CA ILE A 157 8.48 0.97 -2.43
C ILE A 157 7.50 -0.14 -2.01
N SER A 158 7.98 -1.38 -1.92
CA SER A 158 7.22 -2.51 -1.37
C SER A 158 6.95 -2.36 0.12
N LEU A 159 7.94 -1.93 0.90
CA LEU A 159 7.75 -1.65 2.32
C LEU A 159 6.77 -0.50 2.55
N LEU A 160 6.77 0.52 1.68
CA LEU A 160 5.77 1.58 1.73
C LEU A 160 4.37 1.03 1.46
N TYR A 161 4.21 0.09 0.52
CA TYR A 161 2.93 -0.61 0.29
C TYR A 161 2.51 -1.37 1.55
N ALA A 162 3.40 -2.19 2.12
CA ALA A 162 3.14 -2.97 3.33
C ALA A 162 2.79 -2.07 4.53
N ALA A 163 3.45 -0.92 4.67
CA ALA A 163 3.20 0.03 5.75
C ALA A 163 1.77 0.57 5.69
N VAL A 164 1.24 0.83 4.48
CA VAL A 164 -0.16 1.27 4.31
C VAL A 164 -1.13 0.25 4.87
N ASP A 165 -0.89 -1.03 4.59
CA ASP A 165 -1.76 -2.13 5.00
C ASP A 165 -1.68 -2.37 6.51
N ILE A 166 -0.49 -2.35 7.11
CA ILE A 166 -0.31 -2.47 8.55
C ILE A 166 -0.93 -1.30 9.31
N VAL A 167 -0.73 -0.07 8.84
CA VAL A 167 -1.36 1.10 9.46
C VAL A 167 -2.88 1.03 9.34
N ALA A 168 -3.41 0.56 8.20
CA ALA A 168 -4.85 0.35 8.04
C ALA A 168 -5.41 -0.68 9.03
N LEU A 169 -4.71 -1.81 9.25
CA LEU A 169 -5.08 -2.83 10.24
C LEU A 169 -5.12 -2.25 11.66
N ALA A 170 -4.16 -1.39 12.01
CA ALA A 170 -4.07 -0.78 13.33
C ALA A 170 -5.15 0.29 13.57
N VAL A 171 -5.45 1.12 12.57
CA VAL A 171 -6.25 2.34 12.73
C VAL A 171 -7.72 2.14 12.34
N VAL A 172 -8.03 1.20 11.44
CA VAL A 172 -9.39 0.96 10.93
C VAL A 172 -9.99 -0.29 11.58
N HIS A 173 -10.66 -0.10 12.73
CA HIS A 173 -11.15 -1.23 13.54
C HIS A 173 -12.20 -2.14 12.85
N LYS A 174 -12.96 -1.60 11.88
CA LYS A 174 -14.08 -2.30 11.22
C LYS A 174 -13.77 -2.76 9.79
N LEU A 175 -12.56 -3.24 9.55
CA LEU A 175 -12.23 -3.90 8.29
C LEU A 175 -12.91 -5.28 8.20
N PRO A 176 -13.40 -5.69 7.01
CA PRO A 176 -13.86 -7.05 6.76
C PRO A 176 -12.75 -8.07 7.05
N LEU A 177 -13.12 -9.26 7.53
CA LEU A 177 -12.15 -10.31 7.85
C LEU A 177 -11.32 -10.72 6.63
N THR A 178 -11.94 -10.79 5.44
CA THR A 178 -11.25 -11.12 4.19
C THR A 178 -10.16 -10.10 3.85
N THR A 179 -10.46 -8.81 4.02
CA THR A 179 -9.50 -7.72 3.84
C THR A 179 -8.38 -7.76 4.88
N LYS A 180 -8.69 -8.13 6.13
CA LYS A 180 -7.64 -8.31 7.16
C LYS A 180 -6.69 -9.45 6.80
N ILE A 181 -7.22 -10.57 6.34
CA ILE A 181 -6.42 -11.73 5.88
C ILE A 181 -5.57 -11.32 4.67
N HIS A 182 -6.15 -10.59 3.72
CA HIS A 182 -5.44 -10.05 2.56
C HIS A 182 -4.24 -9.19 3.00
N HIS A 183 -4.47 -8.21 3.88
CA HIS A 183 -3.39 -7.33 4.39
C HIS A 183 -2.28 -8.11 5.11
N TRP A 184 -2.64 -9.09 5.95
CA TRP A 184 -1.64 -9.93 6.62
C TRP A 184 -0.85 -10.77 5.62
N ALA A 185 -1.52 -11.38 4.64
CA ALA A 185 -0.86 -12.21 3.63
C ALA A 185 0.11 -11.39 2.77
N VAL A 186 -0.32 -10.22 2.27
CA VAL A 186 0.53 -9.32 1.49
C VAL A 186 1.70 -8.83 2.32
N THR A 187 1.47 -8.39 3.57
CA THR A 187 2.55 -7.93 4.44
C THR A 187 3.58 -9.03 4.69
N ALA A 188 3.14 -10.25 5.00
CA ALA A 188 4.03 -11.38 5.24
C ALA A 188 4.91 -11.69 4.02
N TRP A 189 4.32 -11.70 2.82
CA TRP A 189 5.06 -11.89 1.57
C TRP A 189 6.06 -10.77 1.31
N LEU A 190 5.69 -9.51 1.53
CA LEU A 190 6.59 -8.38 1.31
C LEU A 190 7.73 -8.34 2.32
N LEU A 191 7.49 -8.70 3.59
CA LEU A 191 8.55 -8.86 4.58
C LEU A 191 9.51 -10.00 4.22
N TRP A 192 9.00 -11.10 3.66
CA TRP A 192 9.85 -12.18 3.15
C TRP A 192 10.69 -11.75 1.94
N VAL A 193 10.11 -11.00 1.00
CA VAL A 193 10.83 -10.44 -0.16
C VAL A 193 12.02 -9.58 0.26
N MET A 194 11.96 -8.91 1.42
CA MET A 194 13.09 -8.13 1.93
C MET A 194 14.33 -8.98 2.21
N THR A 195 14.13 -10.26 2.53
CA THR A 195 15.22 -11.19 2.86
C THR A 195 15.89 -11.82 1.63
N ILE A 196 15.43 -11.50 0.43
CA ILE A 196 15.79 -12.20 -0.80
C ILE A 196 16.29 -11.22 -1.87
N ASP A 197 17.24 -11.69 -2.68
CA ASP A 197 17.66 -10.99 -3.90
C ASP A 197 16.63 -11.26 -5.03
N PHE A 198 16.12 -10.18 -5.64
CA PHE A 198 15.16 -10.29 -6.74
C PHE A 198 15.74 -11.03 -7.95
N GLY A 199 17.06 -10.98 -8.18
CA GLY A 199 17.72 -11.67 -9.29
C GLY A 199 17.76 -13.19 -9.11
N GLU A 200 17.47 -13.70 -7.91
CA GLU A 200 17.59 -15.14 -7.61
C GLU A 200 16.24 -15.81 -7.37
N SER A 201 15.18 -15.04 -7.11
CA SER A 201 13.86 -15.56 -6.75
C SER A 201 12.78 -15.18 -7.75
N PRO A 202 12.33 -16.13 -8.59
CA PRO A 202 11.17 -15.94 -9.45
C PRO A 202 9.91 -15.55 -8.68
N ILE A 203 9.72 -16.07 -7.46
CA ILE A 203 8.56 -15.71 -6.62
C ILE A 203 8.64 -14.23 -6.22
N ALA A 204 9.82 -13.73 -5.84
CA ALA A 204 9.99 -12.32 -5.48
C ALA A 204 9.69 -11.40 -6.68
N GLN A 205 10.21 -11.73 -7.87
CA GLN A 205 9.90 -10.99 -9.11
C GLN A 205 8.40 -10.97 -9.41
N LYS A 206 7.73 -12.13 -9.29
CA LYS A 206 6.29 -12.24 -9.51
C LYS A 206 5.48 -11.51 -8.44
N LEU A 207 5.92 -11.47 -7.18
CA LEU A 207 5.30 -10.64 -6.13
C LEU A 207 5.39 -9.15 -6.46
N MET A 208 6.54 -8.66 -6.95
CA MET A 208 6.67 -7.28 -7.40
C MET A 208 5.71 -6.96 -8.54
N PHE A 209 5.60 -7.87 -9.49
CA PHE A 209 4.68 -7.74 -10.61
C PHE A 209 3.21 -7.75 -10.17
N TYR A 210 2.85 -8.59 -9.20
CA TYR A 210 1.52 -8.56 -8.57
C TYR A 210 1.25 -7.21 -7.91
N GLY A 211 2.25 -6.69 -7.18
CA GLY A 211 2.24 -5.37 -6.57
C GLY A 211 1.98 -4.28 -7.60
N PHE A 212 2.65 -4.33 -8.76
CA PHE A 212 2.46 -3.38 -9.85
C PHE A 212 1.00 -3.28 -10.29
N TRP A 213 0.38 -4.41 -10.64
CA TRP A 213 -1.04 -4.42 -11.02
C TRP A 213 -1.96 -3.92 -9.90
N SER A 214 -1.60 -4.22 -8.66
CA SER A 214 -2.33 -3.76 -7.48
C SER A 214 -2.24 -2.24 -7.28
N THR A 215 -1.13 -1.61 -7.66
CA THR A 215 -1.01 -0.13 -7.63
C THR A 215 -1.90 0.56 -8.66
N LEU A 216 -2.11 -0.03 -9.84
CA LEU A 216 -2.97 0.52 -10.90
C LEU A 216 -4.44 0.61 -10.46
N ALA A 217 -4.85 -0.23 -9.49
CA ALA A 217 -6.16 -0.20 -8.86
C ALA A 217 -6.37 0.95 -7.84
N PHE A 218 -5.44 1.90 -7.74
CA PHE A 218 -5.52 3.01 -6.77
C PHE A 218 -6.88 3.75 -6.73
N PRO A 219 -7.61 3.99 -7.86
CA PRO A 219 -8.87 4.72 -7.81
C PRO A 219 -9.96 4.01 -7.02
N VAL A 220 -9.87 2.67 -6.88
CA VAL A 220 -10.83 1.88 -6.07
C VAL A 220 -10.77 2.31 -4.61
N ASN A 221 -9.57 2.52 -4.06
CA ASN A 221 -9.40 3.01 -2.70
C ASN A 221 -9.97 4.43 -2.57
N GLY A 222 -9.71 5.30 -3.56
CA GLY A 222 -10.30 6.64 -3.60
C GLY A 222 -11.83 6.60 -3.56
N PHE A 223 -12.45 5.77 -4.40
CA PHE A 223 -13.90 5.54 -4.40
C PHE A 223 -14.42 5.02 -3.06
N LEU A 224 -13.73 4.05 -2.44
CA LEU A 224 -14.11 3.48 -1.16
C LEU A 224 -14.13 4.53 -0.04
N GLY A 225 -13.29 5.56 -0.10
CA GLY A 225 -13.34 6.72 0.79
C GLY A 225 -14.48 7.68 0.44
N LEU A 226 -14.55 8.11 -0.83
CA LEU A 226 -15.51 9.11 -1.31
C LEU A 226 -16.98 8.70 -1.14
N ARG A 227 -17.29 7.40 -1.23
CA ARG A 227 -18.67 6.92 -1.01
C ARG A 227 -19.20 7.20 0.40
N VAL A 228 -18.33 7.44 1.38
CA VAL A 228 -18.73 7.75 2.76
C VAL A 228 -19.03 9.24 2.91
N THR A 229 -18.25 10.11 2.23
CA THR A 229 -18.46 11.56 2.24
C THR A 229 -19.61 11.98 1.34
N SER A 230 -19.84 11.26 0.24
CA SER A 230 -20.77 11.65 -0.82
C SER A 230 -21.70 10.49 -1.25
N PRO A 231 -22.40 9.82 -0.31
CA PRO A 231 -23.09 8.54 -0.57
C PRO A 231 -24.23 8.63 -1.59
N GLY A 232 -24.88 9.79 -1.73
CA GLY A 232 -26.02 10.00 -2.63
C GLY A 232 -25.69 10.71 -3.94
N SER A 233 -24.42 11.02 -4.20
CA SER A 233 -24.06 11.83 -5.37
C SER A 233 -24.26 11.05 -6.68
N TRP A 234 -24.82 11.72 -7.69
CA TRP A 234 -25.17 11.11 -8.98
C TRP A 234 -23.96 10.47 -9.70
N TRP A 235 -22.77 11.04 -9.52
CA TRP A 235 -21.52 10.58 -10.12
C TRP A 235 -20.91 9.35 -9.42
N MET A 236 -21.42 8.94 -8.26
CA MET A 236 -20.93 7.75 -7.55
C MET A 236 -21.12 6.47 -8.36
N ARG A 237 -22.25 6.34 -9.07
CA ARG A 237 -22.56 5.14 -9.86
C ARG A 237 -21.64 4.98 -11.08
N PRO A 238 -21.43 6.00 -11.94
CA PRO A 238 -20.45 5.89 -13.02
C PRO A 238 -19.03 5.71 -12.48
N LEU A 239 -18.65 6.39 -11.39
CA LEU A 239 -17.34 6.18 -10.76
C LEU A 239 -17.12 4.74 -10.29
N SER A 240 -18.10 4.14 -9.61
CA SER A 240 -18.03 2.73 -9.17
C SER A 240 -17.88 1.77 -10.35
N ARG A 241 -18.56 2.04 -11.47
CA ARG A 241 -18.44 1.23 -12.69
C ARG A 241 -17.07 1.38 -13.34
N GLY A 242 -16.53 2.61 -13.40
CA GLY A 242 -15.16 2.84 -13.86
C GLY A 242 -14.13 2.09 -13.00
N CYS A 243 -14.28 2.18 -11.68
CA CYS A 243 -13.46 1.43 -10.73
C CYS A 243 -13.59 -0.09 -10.94
N PHE A 244 -14.80 -0.61 -11.16
CA PHE A 244 -15.02 -2.02 -11.46
C PHE A 244 -14.29 -2.48 -12.72
N VAL A 245 -14.44 -1.75 -13.83
CA VAL A 245 -13.81 -2.12 -15.11
C VAL A 245 -12.29 -2.11 -14.98
N LEU A 246 -11.74 -1.03 -14.42
CA LEU A 246 -10.30 -0.90 -14.19
C LEU A 246 -9.78 -2.04 -13.29
N TYR A 247 -10.46 -2.29 -12.17
CA TYR A 247 -10.04 -3.29 -11.20
C TYR A 247 -10.12 -4.71 -11.75
N ALA A 248 -11.21 -5.03 -12.44
CA ALA A 248 -11.39 -6.32 -13.09
C ALA A 248 -10.32 -6.55 -14.16
N GLY A 249 -9.97 -5.53 -14.93
CA GLY A 249 -8.87 -5.59 -15.90
C GLY A 249 -7.52 -5.87 -15.22
N CYS A 250 -7.19 -5.13 -14.16
CA CYS A 250 -5.95 -5.34 -13.41
C CYS A 250 -5.87 -6.76 -12.82
N CYS A 251 -6.95 -7.22 -12.17
CA CYS A 251 -7.02 -8.57 -11.61
C CYS A 251 -6.90 -9.63 -12.69
N PHE A 252 -7.63 -9.49 -13.80
CA PHE A 252 -7.60 -10.44 -14.91
C PHE A 252 -6.19 -10.58 -15.49
N CYS A 253 -5.54 -9.48 -15.84
CA CYS A 253 -4.19 -9.51 -16.40
C CYS A 253 -3.17 -10.09 -15.41
N ASN A 254 -3.26 -9.67 -14.14
CA ASN A 254 -2.37 -10.16 -13.09
C ASN A 254 -2.53 -11.67 -12.90
N TRP A 255 -3.73 -12.15 -12.60
CA TRP A 255 -3.99 -13.56 -12.33
C TRP A 255 -3.69 -14.45 -13.52
N SER A 256 -4.01 -14.01 -14.74
CA SER A 256 -3.71 -14.77 -15.96
C SER A 256 -2.21 -15.02 -16.10
N LEU A 257 -1.37 -14.03 -15.77
CA LEU A 257 0.07 -14.18 -15.83
C LEU A 257 0.61 -15.13 -14.77
N HIS A 258 0.11 -15.06 -13.53
CA HIS A 258 0.53 -15.98 -12.47
C HIS A 258 0.10 -17.43 -12.75
N LEU A 259 -1.12 -17.62 -13.28
CA LEU A 259 -1.61 -18.93 -13.70
C LEU A 259 -0.81 -19.47 -14.89
N ALA A 260 -0.51 -18.63 -15.88
CA ALA A 260 0.32 -19.02 -17.02
C ALA A 260 1.73 -19.42 -16.58
N TRP A 261 2.37 -18.63 -15.70
CA TRP A 261 3.68 -18.94 -15.13
C TRP A 261 3.70 -20.27 -14.37
N GLY A 262 2.70 -20.50 -13.50
CA GLY A 262 2.57 -21.77 -12.78
C GLY A 262 2.34 -22.97 -13.71
N ALA A 263 1.49 -22.80 -14.74
CA ALA A 263 1.21 -23.83 -15.73
C ALA A 263 2.45 -24.18 -16.58
N ASP A 264 3.23 -23.17 -16.99
CA ASP A 264 4.47 -23.37 -17.73
C ASP A 264 5.54 -24.09 -16.90
N ASN A 265 5.73 -23.69 -15.63
CA ASN A 265 6.63 -24.40 -14.72
C ASN A 265 6.20 -25.87 -14.51
N ALA A 266 4.88 -26.12 -14.41
CA ALA A 266 4.33 -27.47 -14.30
C ALA A 266 4.57 -28.30 -15.57
N ALA A 267 4.31 -27.71 -16.74
CA ALA A 267 4.49 -28.37 -18.04
C ALA A 267 5.96 -28.73 -18.31
N ARG A 268 6.90 -27.90 -17.85
CA ARG A 268 8.35 -28.18 -17.92
C ARG A 268 8.86 -29.12 -16.83
N GLY A 269 8.02 -29.54 -15.88
CA GLY A 269 8.41 -30.41 -14.78
C GLY A 269 9.36 -29.76 -13.76
N VAL A 270 9.42 -28.43 -13.71
CA VAL A 270 10.32 -27.66 -12.83
C VAL A 270 9.57 -26.93 -11.70
N LEU A 271 8.26 -27.18 -11.55
CA LEU A 271 7.43 -26.57 -10.52
C LEU A 271 7.90 -26.98 -9.13
N ARG A 272 8.35 -25.99 -8.34
CA ARG A 272 8.85 -26.21 -6.97
C ARG A 272 7.71 -26.10 -5.96
N TRP A 273 7.82 -26.77 -4.82
CA TRP A 273 6.79 -26.74 -3.78
C TRP A 273 6.55 -25.32 -3.24
N GLN A 274 7.57 -24.47 -3.18
CA GLN A 274 7.45 -23.07 -2.77
C GLN A 274 6.55 -22.27 -3.73
N GLU A 275 6.61 -22.59 -5.02
CA GLU A 275 5.79 -21.95 -6.05
C GLU A 275 4.33 -22.40 -5.94
N VAL A 276 4.10 -23.67 -5.59
CA VAL A 276 2.75 -24.17 -5.24
C VAL A 276 2.21 -23.45 -4.00
N LEU A 277 3.00 -23.34 -2.94
CA LEU A 277 2.60 -22.62 -1.72
C LEU A 277 2.26 -21.15 -2.04
N TYR A 278 3.08 -20.51 -2.86
CA TYR A 278 2.84 -19.17 -3.35
C TYR A 278 1.51 -19.06 -4.11
N LEU A 279 1.26 -19.90 -5.12
CA LEU A 279 0.02 -19.89 -5.90
C LEU A 279 -1.22 -20.17 -5.04
N VAL A 280 -1.11 -21.10 -4.07
CA VAL A 280 -2.17 -21.36 -3.10
C VAL A 280 -2.43 -20.12 -2.24
N SER A 281 -1.39 -19.44 -1.76
CA SER A 281 -1.55 -18.23 -0.95
C SER A 281 -2.24 -17.09 -1.72
N LEU A 282 -2.01 -16.98 -3.04
CA LEU A 282 -2.71 -15.99 -3.89
C LEU A 282 -4.23 -16.19 -3.89
N SER A 283 -4.73 -17.42 -3.69
CA SER A 283 -6.18 -17.66 -3.59
C SER A 283 -6.85 -16.89 -2.45
N LEU A 284 -6.11 -16.59 -1.37
CA LEU A 284 -6.58 -15.78 -0.25
C LEU A 284 -6.82 -14.33 -0.69
N LEU A 285 -5.96 -13.81 -1.56
CA LEU A 285 -6.05 -12.44 -2.10
C LEU A 285 -7.20 -12.37 -3.12
N VAL A 286 -7.25 -13.33 -4.05
CA VAL A 286 -8.28 -13.45 -5.09
C VAL A 286 -9.69 -13.46 -4.50
N ARG A 287 -9.89 -14.13 -3.35
CA ARG A 287 -11.19 -14.15 -2.68
C ARG A 287 -11.67 -12.76 -2.26
N ASP A 288 -10.80 -11.95 -1.66
CA ASP A 288 -11.15 -10.58 -1.26
C ASP A 288 -11.45 -9.72 -2.49
N ASP A 289 -10.65 -9.87 -3.54
CA ASP A 289 -10.81 -9.16 -4.82
C ASP A 289 -12.15 -9.46 -5.51
N LEU A 290 -12.56 -10.74 -5.52
CA LEU A 290 -13.86 -11.15 -6.07
C LEU A 290 -15.05 -10.56 -5.28
N ILE A 291 -14.93 -10.49 -3.95
CA ILE A 291 -15.95 -9.86 -3.10
C ILE A 291 -16.04 -8.37 -3.42
N LEU A 292 -14.89 -7.69 -3.51
CA LEU A 292 -14.82 -6.27 -3.84
C LEU A 292 -15.37 -5.98 -5.24
N MET A 293 -15.01 -6.77 -6.25
CA MET A 293 -15.54 -6.65 -7.62
C MET A 293 -17.06 -6.83 -7.66
N LYS A 294 -17.58 -7.86 -6.99
CA LYS A 294 -19.03 -8.09 -6.88
C LYS A 294 -19.73 -6.91 -6.23
N TRP A 295 -19.11 -6.31 -5.21
CA TRP A 295 -19.65 -5.14 -4.54
C TRP A 295 -19.63 -3.89 -5.44
N LEU A 296 -18.51 -3.59 -6.11
CA LEU A 296 -18.38 -2.45 -7.04
C LEU A 296 -19.38 -2.52 -8.19
N LYS A 297 -19.58 -3.71 -8.77
CA LYS A 297 -20.54 -3.95 -9.86
C LYS A 297 -21.98 -3.66 -9.44
N ASN A 298 -22.32 -4.01 -8.20
CA ASN A 298 -23.69 -3.90 -7.67
C ASN A 298 -23.92 -2.63 -6.85
N PHE A 299 -22.93 -1.73 -6.78
CA PHE A 299 -23.03 -0.51 -6.02
C PHE A 299 -24.19 0.38 -6.49
N LYS A 300 -24.95 0.89 -5.53
CA LYS A 300 -26.03 1.85 -5.74
C LYS A 300 -25.80 3.04 -4.82
N PRO A 301 -25.84 4.29 -5.33
CA PRO A 301 -25.85 5.47 -4.49
C PRO A 301 -27.04 5.44 -3.53
N ALA A 302 -26.87 6.05 -2.35
CA ALA A 302 -27.91 6.14 -1.35
C ALA A 302 -29.10 6.95 -1.88
N THR A 303 -30.30 6.41 -1.68
CA THR A 303 -31.58 7.08 -1.98
C THR A 303 -31.83 8.24 -1.00
N PRO A 304 -32.71 9.20 -1.35
CA PRO A 304 -33.06 10.29 -0.43
C PRO A 304 -33.56 9.81 0.93
N GLU A 305 -34.29 8.69 0.98
CA GLU A 305 -34.76 8.09 2.24
C GLU A 305 -33.61 7.52 3.07
N GLU A 306 -32.67 6.83 2.44
CA GLU A 306 -31.47 6.30 3.11
C GLU A 306 -30.58 7.44 3.63
N LEU A 307 -30.46 8.54 2.90
CA LEU A 307 -29.74 9.74 3.34
C LEU A 307 -30.39 10.35 4.59
N LYS A 308 -31.73 10.47 4.63
CA LYS A 308 -32.46 10.92 5.82
C LYS A 308 -32.20 10.00 7.02
N LYS A 309 -32.26 8.67 6.81
CA LYS A 309 -31.96 7.68 7.87
C LYS A 309 -30.51 7.78 8.35
N LEU A 310 -29.55 8.01 7.43
CA LEU A 310 -28.14 8.17 7.77
C LEU A 310 -27.90 9.42 8.60
N ALA A 311 -28.48 10.56 8.21
CA ALA A 311 -28.39 11.81 8.94
C ALA A 311 -28.98 11.67 10.37
N ALA A 312 -30.14 11.01 10.50
CA ALA A 312 -30.74 10.74 11.81
C ALA A 312 -29.84 9.87 12.70
N ARG A 313 -29.22 8.82 12.15
CA ARG A 313 -28.27 7.98 12.89
C ARG A 313 -27.02 8.76 13.32
N GLN A 314 -26.46 9.57 12.43
CA GLN A 314 -25.29 10.41 12.73
C GLN A 314 -25.59 11.42 13.84
N ALA A 315 -26.78 12.02 13.84
CA ALA A 315 -27.24 12.92 14.90
C ALA A 315 -27.39 12.19 16.25
N GLN A 316 -27.98 10.98 16.26
CA GLN A 316 -28.09 10.15 17.46
C GLN A 316 -26.72 9.73 18.02
N GLU A 317 -25.79 9.33 17.15
CA GLU A 317 -24.42 8.96 17.54
C GLU A 317 -23.65 10.17 18.11
N ALA A 318 -23.84 11.36 17.51
CA ALA A 318 -23.26 12.61 18.02
C ALA A 318 -23.81 12.98 19.41
N ALA A 319 -25.14 12.87 19.61
CA ALA A 319 -25.78 13.15 20.89
C ALA A 319 -25.30 12.18 22.00
N LYS A 320 -25.15 10.88 21.69
CA LYS A 320 -24.61 9.89 22.64
C LYS A 320 -23.14 10.15 22.98
N GLY A 321 -22.35 10.60 22.01
CA GLY A 321 -20.95 10.99 22.22
C GLY A 321 -20.80 12.21 23.12
N ALA A 322 -21.71 13.19 23.01
CA ALA A 322 -21.73 14.39 23.86
C ALA A 322 -22.20 14.11 25.30
N GLY A 323 -23.21 13.23 25.47
CA GLY A 323 -23.73 12.86 26.80
C GLY A 323 -22.75 12.06 27.67
N GLY A 324 -21.80 11.34 27.07
CA GLY A 324 -20.77 10.57 27.78
C GLY A 324 -19.65 11.42 28.40
N GLN A 325 -19.49 12.68 27.99
CA GLN A 325 -18.49 13.60 28.57
C GLN A 325 -19.06 14.49 29.70
N ALA A 326 -20.39 14.65 29.79
CA ALA A 326 -21.02 15.45 30.85
C ALA A 326 -21.15 14.73 32.21
N GLY A 327 -20.85 13.42 32.27
CA GLY A 327 -20.96 12.59 33.48
C GLY A 327 -19.67 12.36 34.26
N ARG A 328 -18.53 12.90 33.80
CA ARG A 328 -17.24 12.88 34.53
C ARG A 328 -16.86 14.29 35.02
N GLY A 329 -17.82 14.98 35.64
CA GLY A 329 -17.49 15.99 36.63
C GLY A 329 -17.21 15.25 37.93
N GLU A 330 -15.96 14.83 38.14
CA GLU A 330 -15.53 14.32 39.43
C GLU A 330 -15.77 15.41 40.48
N ALA A 331 -16.86 15.28 41.22
CA ALA A 331 -16.99 15.91 42.51
C ALA A 331 -15.85 15.35 43.37
N PHE A 332 -14.79 16.15 43.51
CA PHE A 332 -13.83 15.99 44.59
C PHE A 332 -14.63 15.98 45.90
N PRO A 333 -14.59 14.90 46.71
CA PRO A 333 -15.10 14.99 48.05
C PRO A 333 -14.11 15.86 48.84
N VAL A 334 -14.56 17.06 49.18
CA VAL A 334 -13.95 17.87 50.23
C VAL A 334 -14.06 17.05 51.51
N SER A 335 -12.90 16.66 52.06
CA SER A 335 -12.82 16.04 53.37
C SER A 335 -13.15 17.07 54.44
N GLU A 336 -14.39 17.09 54.93
CA GLU A 336 -14.71 17.68 56.24
C GLU A 336 -14.53 16.62 57.32
N GLY A 337 -13.62 16.88 58.25
CA GLY A 337 -13.47 16.12 59.48
C GLY A 337 -14.41 16.63 60.57
N ALA A 338 -15.00 15.71 61.34
CA ALA A 338 -15.41 15.90 62.74
C ALA A 338 -15.73 14.51 63.33
N LYS A 339 -14.87 13.93 64.19
CA LYS A 339 -14.90 14.02 65.66
C LYS A 339 -16.15 13.44 66.35
N LYS A 340 -15.87 12.50 67.29
CA LYS A 340 -16.67 12.02 68.44
C LYS A 340 -17.85 11.12 68.04
N LYS A 341 -18.03 9.93 68.61
CA LYS A 341 -17.79 9.47 69.99
C LYS A 341 -17.53 7.97 70.00
#